data_AF-A0A177SLL7-F1
#
_entry.id   AF-A0A177SLL7-F1
#
_cell.length_a   1.000
_cell.length_b   1.000
_cell.length_c   1.000
_cell.angle_alpha   90.00
_cell.angle_beta   90.00
_cell.angle_gamma   90.00
#
_symmetry.space_group_name_H-M   'P 1'
#
loop_
_entity.id
_entity.type
_entity.pdbx_description
1 polymer ?
#
loop_
_entity_poly.entity_id
_entity_poly.type
_entity_poly.pdbx_seq_one_letter_code
_entity_poly.pdbx_strand_id
1 'polypeptide(L)'
;MNKRYWIGLTLGATLALSGCQRDAPNFKWDYLSQLYDGGQFSDQGPRTLSAKERIVIQKTCASKASDAPEDYSVGGIYSVMMANPFDDYAGQTVRYVQSGKKTYLYCETPLKSGYYPLAKKDDVFKKTDLTPQRQDFNMKPTVLKKDDRFIRNEKVADHSARTLELPGSGYLVIDVTDVTKKDSRTTIFTYTHSLTPFTRDVKLYLVYNQQFGSTYDVMVRLPELYGGRHVERPIHSMKQPGKVRFIPGDGTPEHYGTLIATEKNGREFRYELSIRHTMERPPELQEPEQTADDVVADNLEVTLFHQEQFQHIRFEEDDFTSEKGFDWDKMIMMTSDESGKLQKAIKTSEQSDVRGKRAKWKYLTFREGTKGQQYEVYLDKRVKKTDVYLKDPKRDVSIHLSATGRDIILPLFEQYEK
;
A
#
# COMPACT_ATOMS: atom_id res chain seq x y z
N MET A 1 34.99 77.78 28.65
CA MET A 1 34.38 77.77 27.29
C MET A 1 33.09 76.96 27.40
N ASN A 2 31.93 77.55 27.69
CA ASN A 2 31.11 78.43 26.86
C ASN A 2 30.66 77.76 25.54
N LYS A 3 29.44 77.17 25.52
CA LYS A 3 28.30 77.57 24.68
C LYS A 3 27.24 76.46 24.56
N ARG A 4 25.99 76.86 24.82
CA ARG A 4 24.74 76.25 24.32
C ARG A 4 24.79 76.15 22.78
N TYR A 5 24.05 75.21 22.18
CA TYR A 5 23.06 75.55 21.14
C TYR A 5 22.04 74.42 20.96
N TRP A 6 20.79 74.87 20.84
CA TRP A 6 19.59 74.18 20.39
C TRP A 6 19.63 73.93 18.86
N ILE A 7 18.59 73.22 18.38
CA ILE A 7 18.09 73.04 16.99
C ILE A 7 18.41 71.63 16.46
N GLY A 8 17.45 70.81 16.02
CA GLY A 8 16.07 71.11 15.69
C GLY A 8 15.23 69.85 15.39
N LEU A 9 13.93 70.11 15.26
CA LEU A 9 12.94 69.21 14.66
C LEU A 9 13.47 68.60 13.37
N THR A 10 13.38 67.27 13.27
CA THR A 10 13.06 66.62 12.01
C THR A 10 11.75 65.86 12.21
N LEU A 11 10.71 66.36 11.52
CA LEU A 11 9.57 65.55 11.11
C LEU A 11 10.12 64.35 10.33
N GLY A 12 10.35 63.24 11.02
CA GLY A 12 10.42 61.93 10.40
C GLY A 12 9.03 61.33 10.45
N ALA A 13 8.21 61.59 9.44
CA ALA A 13 7.05 60.79 9.15
C ALA A 13 7.52 59.34 8.99
N THR A 14 7.49 58.59 10.09
CA THR A 14 7.64 57.15 10.06
C THR A 14 6.33 56.67 9.48
N LEU A 15 6.33 56.51 8.15
CA LEU A 15 5.49 55.56 7.43
C LEU A 15 5.49 54.29 8.27
N ALA A 16 4.46 54.16 9.10
CA ALA A 16 4.19 52.95 9.85
C ALA A 16 3.86 51.89 8.82
N LEU A 17 4.91 51.14 8.47
CA LEU A 17 4.86 49.72 8.17
C LEU A 17 3.67 49.35 7.28
N SER A 18 3.85 49.52 5.96
CA SER A 18 3.38 48.51 5.03
C SER A 18 3.94 47.18 5.53
N GLY A 19 3.20 46.49 6.40
CA GLY A 19 3.50 45.13 6.80
C GLY A 19 3.67 44.38 5.49
N CYS A 20 4.86 43.83 5.25
CA CYS A 20 5.05 42.91 4.15
C CYS A 20 4.09 41.75 4.38
N GLN A 21 2.89 41.82 3.80
CA GLN A 21 2.02 40.68 3.61
C GLN A 21 2.88 39.66 2.90
N ARG A 22 3.24 38.61 3.62
CA ARG A 22 4.04 37.54 3.06
C ARG A 22 3.12 36.73 2.17
N ASP A 23 3.56 36.50 0.93
CA ASP A 23 2.88 35.59 0.03
C ASP A 23 2.68 34.23 0.70
N ALA A 24 1.58 33.56 0.38
CA ALA A 24 1.33 32.21 0.85
C ALA A 24 2.52 31.30 0.49
N PRO A 25 2.99 30.46 1.42
CA PRO A 25 4.10 29.58 1.12
C PRO A 25 3.68 28.57 0.06
N ASN A 26 4.62 28.24 -0.83
CA ASN A 26 4.42 27.20 -1.85
C ASN A 26 3.90 25.88 -1.23
N PHE A 27 3.17 25.13 -2.06
CA PHE A 27 2.78 23.77 -1.73
C PHE A 27 4.01 22.95 -1.34
N LYS A 28 3.87 22.16 -0.27
CA LYS A 28 4.91 21.27 0.22
C LYS A 28 4.35 19.86 0.27
N TRP A 29 4.48 19.17 -0.85
CA TRP A 29 4.13 17.76 -0.97
C TRP A 29 4.98 16.92 -0.03
N ASP A 30 4.32 16.25 0.90
CA ASP A 30 4.97 15.47 1.95
C ASP A 30 4.27 14.13 2.13
N TYR A 31 4.94 13.22 2.84
CA TYR A 31 4.34 11.96 3.26
C TYR A 31 3.45 12.23 4.47
N LEU A 32 2.14 12.11 4.27
CA LEU A 32 1.13 12.34 5.31
C LEU A 32 0.65 11.00 5.84
N SER A 33 0.88 10.72 7.12
CA SER A 33 0.45 9.46 7.73
C SER A 33 -1.06 9.22 7.66
N GLN A 34 -1.85 10.28 7.48
CA GLN A 34 -3.30 10.27 7.31
C GLN A 34 -3.73 9.65 5.97
N LEU A 35 -2.85 9.67 4.96
CA LEU A 35 -3.15 9.11 3.64
C LEU A 35 -2.91 7.61 3.56
N TYR A 36 -2.39 6.99 4.62
CA TYR A 36 -2.02 5.59 4.59
C TYR A 36 -2.53 4.82 5.79
N ASP A 37 -2.97 3.61 5.50
CA ASP A 37 -3.07 2.53 6.44
C ASP A 37 -1.80 1.70 6.42
N GLY A 38 -1.55 0.97 7.51
CA GLY A 38 -0.47 0.02 7.50
C GLY A 38 -0.51 -0.96 8.63
N GLY A 39 -0.09 -2.18 8.32
CA GLY A 39 0.00 -3.29 9.26
C GLY A 39 1.39 -3.90 9.27
N GLN A 40 1.85 -4.38 10.43
CA GLN A 40 2.92 -5.37 10.51
C GLN A 40 2.28 -6.76 10.57
N PHE A 41 2.86 -7.70 9.84
CA PHE A 41 2.52 -9.10 9.87
C PHE A 41 3.74 -9.87 10.38
N SER A 42 3.60 -10.50 11.53
CA SER A 42 4.62 -11.36 12.11
C SER A 42 3.99 -12.60 12.73
N ASP A 43 4.83 -13.52 13.20
CA ASP A 43 4.37 -14.75 13.88
C ASP A 43 3.63 -14.44 15.19
N GLN A 44 3.85 -13.24 15.74
CA GLN A 44 3.16 -12.74 16.93
C GLN A 44 1.76 -12.19 16.63
N GLY A 45 1.32 -12.24 15.38
CA GLY A 45 0.04 -11.70 14.93
C GLY A 45 0.19 -10.39 14.14
N PRO A 46 -0.91 -9.93 13.53
CA PRO A 46 -0.96 -8.64 12.86
C PRO A 46 -0.98 -7.50 13.89
N ARG A 47 -0.40 -6.35 13.55
CA ARG A 47 -0.59 -5.09 14.30
C ARG A 47 -0.68 -3.88 13.40
N THR A 48 -1.29 -2.80 13.86
CA THR A 48 -1.34 -1.52 13.16
C THR A 48 -0.01 -0.78 13.31
N LEU A 49 0.42 -0.12 12.23
CA LEU A 49 1.62 0.72 12.21
C LEU A 49 1.33 2.10 12.77
N SER A 50 2.30 2.63 13.52
CA SER A 50 2.30 4.01 13.95
C SER A 50 2.45 4.98 12.76
N ALA A 51 2.00 6.22 12.93
CA ALA A 51 2.14 7.27 11.94
C ALA A 51 3.59 7.43 11.44
N LYS A 52 4.57 7.31 12.34
CA LYS A 52 6.00 7.43 12.02
C LYS A 52 6.47 6.27 11.14
N GLU A 53 6.05 5.03 11.43
CA GLU A 53 6.39 3.86 10.63
C GLU A 53 5.85 3.97 9.20
N ARG A 54 4.58 4.36 9.03
CA ARG A 54 3.96 4.55 7.71
C ARG A 54 4.72 5.58 6.87
N ILE A 55 5.11 6.70 7.47
CA ILE A 55 5.89 7.76 6.80
C ILE A 55 7.29 7.29 6.43
N VAL A 56 8.00 6.60 7.33
CA VAL A 56 9.35 6.09 7.07
C VAL A 56 9.32 5.09 5.91
N ILE A 57 8.36 4.17 5.90
CA ILE A 57 8.18 3.22 4.81
C ILE A 57 8.02 3.95 3.47
N GLN A 58 7.02 4.81 3.35
CA GLN A 58 6.70 5.51 2.10
C GLN A 58 7.88 6.35 1.61
N LYS A 59 8.53 7.09 2.52
CA LYS A 59 9.69 7.91 2.19
C LYS A 59 10.88 7.07 1.72
N THR A 60 11.17 5.95 2.38
CA THR A 60 12.29 5.08 2.01
C THR A 60 12.02 4.36 0.69
N CYS A 61 10.82 3.83 0.47
CA CYS A 61 10.46 3.12 -0.76
C CYS A 61 10.26 4.02 -2.00
N ALA A 62 10.23 5.33 -1.78
CA ALA A 62 10.29 6.35 -2.84
C ALA A 62 11.71 6.89 -3.08
N SER A 63 12.70 6.45 -2.30
CA SER A 63 14.10 6.82 -2.50
C SER A 63 14.75 6.01 -3.62
N LYS A 64 16.03 6.25 -3.91
CA LYS A 64 16.76 5.49 -4.93
C LYS A 64 17.03 4.08 -4.42
N ALA A 65 16.68 3.08 -5.23
CA ALA A 65 17.03 1.68 -4.96
C ALA A 65 18.56 1.51 -4.93
N SER A 66 19.02 0.55 -4.12
CA SER A 66 20.38 0.05 -4.10
C SER A 66 20.43 -1.36 -4.67
N ASP A 67 21.64 -1.82 -4.97
CA ASP A 67 21.89 -3.23 -5.26
C ASP A 67 21.47 -4.12 -4.07
N ALA A 68 21.21 -5.39 -4.38
CA ALA A 68 20.89 -6.38 -3.36
C ALA A 68 22.06 -6.51 -2.36
N PRO A 69 21.81 -6.45 -1.05
CA PRO A 69 22.84 -6.71 -0.07
C PRO A 69 23.22 -8.20 -0.09
N GLU A 70 24.48 -8.49 0.19
CA GLU A 70 24.96 -9.84 0.50
C GLU A 70 24.81 -10.11 2.01
N ASP A 71 24.72 -11.38 2.39
CA ASP A 71 24.73 -11.86 3.77
C ASP A 71 23.80 -11.07 4.71
N TYR A 72 22.53 -10.96 4.33
CA TYR A 72 21.55 -10.21 5.09
C TYR A 72 20.73 -11.10 6.02
N SER A 73 20.14 -10.45 7.01
CA SER A 73 19.06 -10.99 7.84
C SER A 73 17.83 -10.12 7.68
N VAL A 74 16.65 -10.69 7.85
CA VAL A 74 15.39 -9.98 7.65
C VAL A 74 14.56 -9.98 8.91
N GLY A 75 13.78 -8.93 9.09
CA GLY A 75 12.85 -8.77 10.20
C GLY A 75 11.39 -8.91 9.77
N GLY A 76 10.54 -8.14 10.44
CA GLY A 76 9.09 -8.11 10.20
C GLY A 76 8.71 -7.76 8.76
N ILE A 77 7.54 -8.24 8.37
CA ILE A 77 6.85 -7.89 7.12
C ILE A 77 5.84 -6.80 7.45
N TYR A 78 5.75 -5.80 6.58
CA TYR A 78 4.87 -4.67 6.72
C TYR A 78 4.05 -4.53 5.44
N SER A 79 2.82 -4.03 5.56
CA SER A 79 2.06 -3.53 4.41
C SER A 79 1.71 -2.08 4.68
N VAL A 80 1.82 -1.24 3.67
CA VAL A 80 1.32 0.12 3.68
C VAL A 80 0.46 0.32 2.44
N MET A 81 -0.79 0.66 2.65
CA MET A 81 -1.75 0.94 1.58
C MET A 81 -2.31 2.34 1.76
N MET A 82 -2.85 2.90 0.70
CA MET A 82 -3.57 4.16 0.80
C MET A 82 -4.81 3.97 1.69
N ALA A 83 -5.09 4.95 2.54
CA ALA A 83 -6.33 4.97 3.31
C ALA A 83 -7.49 5.33 2.38
N ASN A 84 -8.66 4.76 2.67
CA ASN A 84 -9.91 5.07 1.98
C ASN A 84 -10.18 6.61 2.01
N PRO A 85 -10.51 7.29 0.89
CA PRO A 85 -10.98 6.82 -0.43
C PRO A 85 -9.94 6.56 -1.49
N PHE A 86 -8.66 6.70 -1.20
CA PHE A 86 -7.63 6.72 -2.23
C PHE A 86 -7.24 5.32 -2.71
N ASP A 87 -8.20 4.39 -2.74
CA ASP A 87 -8.10 2.93 -2.91
C ASP A 87 -7.32 2.49 -4.17
N ASP A 88 -6.02 2.72 -4.17
CA ASP A 88 -5.06 2.05 -5.02
C ASP A 88 -4.75 0.72 -4.33
N TYR A 89 -5.57 -0.29 -4.63
CA TYR A 89 -5.57 -1.63 -4.02
C TYR A 89 -4.23 -2.39 -4.09
N ALA A 90 -3.25 -1.85 -4.82
CA ALA A 90 -1.92 -2.37 -5.04
C ALA A 90 -0.98 -2.30 -3.83
N GLY A 91 -1.41 -1.74 -2.70
CA GLY A 91 -0.76 -1.71 -1.37
C GLY A 91 0.67 -2.25 -1.28
N GLN A 92 1.62 -1.40 -0.90
CA GLN A 92 3.04 -1.73 -0.85
C GLN A 92 3.36 -2.74 0.26
N THR A 93 3.99 -3.85 -0.09
CA THR A 93 4.58 -4.79 0.87
C THR A 93 6.03 -4.40 1.12
N VAL A 94 6.45 -4.44 2.38
CA VAL A 94 7.78 -4.02 2.81
C VAL A 94 8.38 -5.00 3.78
N ARG A 95 9.68 -5.22 3.68
CA ARG A 95 10.43 -6.06 4.62
C ARG A 95 11.65 -5.35 5.15
N TYR A 96 11.86 -5.46 6.45
CA TYR A 96 13.09 -4.98 7.07
C TYR A 96 14.26 -5.90 6.72
N VAL A 97 15.38 -5.33 6.33
CA VAL A 97 16.61 -6.07 5.97
C VAL A 97 17.80 -5.41 6.63
N GLN A 98 18.70 -6.23 7.18
CA GLN A 98 19.96 -5.79 7.75
C GLN A 98 21.10 -6.61 7.17
N SER A 99 22.14 -5.94 6.65
CA SER A 99 23.40 -6.56 6.23
C SER A 99 24.55 -5.84 6.94
N GLY A 100 25.20 -6.57 7.86
CA GLY A 100 26.17 -6.00 8.79
C GLY A 100 25.61 -4.80 9.57
N LYS A 101 26.20 -3.61 9.32
CA LYS A 101 25.79 -2.33 9.94
C LYS A 101 24.78 -1.54 9.11
N LYS A 102 24.49 -1.96 7.88
CA LYS A 102 23.58 -1.28 6.96
C LYS A 102 22.17 -1.86 7.10
N THR A 103 21.19 -0.98 6.99
CA THR A 103 19.77 -1.30 7.10
C THR A 103 19.05 -0.87 5.84
N TYR A 104 18.10 -1.67 5.40
CA TYR A 104 17.33 -1.47 4.19
C TYR A 104 15.86 -1.80 4.46
N LEU A 105 14.99 -1.23 3.64
CA LEU A 105 13.67 -1.76 3.40
C LEU A 105 13.67 -2.38 2.01
N TYR A 106 13.31 -3.66 1.91
CA TYR A 106 12.90 -4.20 0.62
C TYR A 106 11.45 -3.81 0.40
N CYS A 107 11.18 -3.09 -0.68
CA CYS A 107 9.84 -2.60 -1.00
C CYS A 107 9.35 -3.29 -2.25
N GLU A 108 8.12 -3.77 -2.23
CA GLU A 108 7.46 -4.47 -3.32
C GLU A 108 6.07 -3.90 -3.57
N THR A 109 5.78 -3.70 -4.84
CA THR A 109 4.49 -3.30 -5.41
C THR A 109 4.32 -4.09 -6.71
N PRO A 110 3.14 -4.08 -7.35
CA PRO A 110 2.98 -4.72 -8.66
C PRO A 110 3.95 -4.20 -9.74
N LEU A 111 4.43 -2.96 -9.62
CA LEU A 111 5.22 -2.27 -10.66
C LEU A 111 6.72 -2.16 -10.35
N LYS A 112 7.10 -2.26 -9.08
CA LYS A 112 8.49 -2.11 -8.63
C LYS A 112 8.77 -2.99 -7.44
N SER A 113 9.98 -3.57 -7.45
CA SER A 113 10.55 -4.23 -6.29
C SER A 113 12.04 -3.89 -6.15
N GLY A 114 12.57 -3.85 -4.93
CA GLY A 114 13.99 -3.57 -4.72
C GLY A 114 14.37 -3.24 -3.30
N TYR A 115 15.67 -3.09 -3.07
CA TYR A 115 16.25 -2.72 -1.78
C TYR A 115 16.45 -1.21 -1.70
N TYR A 116 16.02 -0.60 -0.60
CA TYR A 116 16.09 0.84 -0.39
C TYR A 116 16.82 1.12 0.92
N PRO A 117 17.94 1.86 0.90
CA PRO A 117 18.69 2.17 2.10
C PRO A 117 17.84 2.90 3.16
N LEU A 118 17.78 2.34 4.36
CA LEU A 118 17.12 2.94 5.52
C LEU A 118 18.17 3.64 6.37
N ALA A 119 18.07 4.96 6.46
CA ALA A 119 18.99 5.76 7.27
C ALA A 119 18.83 5.41 8.76
N LYS A 120 19.94 5.21 9.48
CA LYS A 120 19.95 4.84 10.90
C LYS A 120 19.10 5.77 11.80
N LYS A 121 19.05 7.07 11.47
CA LYS A 121 18.24 8.06 12.19
C LYS A 121 16.72 7.89 12.00
N ASP A 122 16.34 7.28 10.88
CA ASP A 122 14.96 7.05 10.47
C ASP A 122 14.53 5.60 10.76
N ASP A 123 15.45 4.73 11.20
CA ASP A 123 15.19 3.33 11.55
C ASP A 123 14.37 3.25 12.85
N VAL A 124 13.08 3.00 12.68
CA VAL A 124 12.08 2.92 13.76
C VAL A 124 11.65 1.49 14.07
N PHE A 125 12.19 0.51 13.35
CA PHE A 125 11.72 -0.87 13.43
C PHE A 125 12.47 -1.63 14.53
N LYS A 126 11.75 -2.52 15.21
CA LYS A 126 12.35 -3.41 16.22
C LYS A 126 13.30 -4.39 15.53
N LYS A 127 14.49 -4.56 16.10
CA LYS A 127 15.57 -5.44 15.58
C LYS A 127 15.64 -6.80 16.27
N THR A 128 14.64 -7.12 17.06
CA THR A 128 14.53 -8.42 17.73
C THR A 128 14.02 -9.45 16.72
N ASP A 129 14.63 -10.64 16.71
CA ASP A 129 14.21 -11.79 15.89
C ASP A 129 14.52 -11.69 14.38
N LEU A 130 15.66 -11.09 14.02
CA LEU A 130 16.15 -11.14 12.64
C LEU A 130 16.51 -12.58 12.25
N THR A 131 15.99 -13.02 11.11
CA THR A 131 16.25 -14.35 10.56
C THR A 131 17.30 -14.22 9.44
N PRO A 132 18.44 -14.93 9.53
CA PRO A 132 19.44 -14.95 8.47
C PRO A 132 18.85 -15.43 7.15
N GLN A 133 19.39 -14.90 6.05
CA GLN A 133 19.13 -15.42 4.71
C GLN A 133 19.43 -16.92 4.67
N ARG A 134 18.48 -17.69 4.15
CA ARG A 134 18.68 -19.10 3.78
C ARG A 134 19.21 -19.17 2.35
N GLN A 135 20.11 -20.11 2.12
CA GLN A 135 20.70 -20.37 0.80
C GLN A 135 19.95 -21.49 0.06
N ASP A 136 19.44 -22.46 0.81
CA ASP A 136 18.84 -23.65 0.24
C ASP A 136 17.32 -23.55 0.20
N PHE A 137 16.75 -24.11 -0.87
CA PHE A 137 15.33 -24.39 -0.98
C PHE A 137 15.06 -25.82 -0.52
N ASN A 138 14.25 -25.99 0.53
CA ASN A 138 13.78 -27.29 0.96
C ASN A 138 12.25 -27.35 1.07
N MET A 139 11.71 -28.55 1.00
CA MET A 139 10.30 -28.81 1.18
C MET A 139 10.11 -29.99 2.13
N LYS A 140 9.16 -29.87 3.06
CA LYS A 140 8.83 -30.95 4.01
C LYS A 140 7.30 -31.12 4.11
N PRO A 141 6.79 -32.36 4.22
CA PRO A 141 5.40 -32.61 4.59
C PRO A 141 5.03 -31.87 5.88
N THR A 142 3.83 -31.31 5.95
CA THR A 142 3.32 -30.63 7.14
C THR A 142 1.86 -30.96 7.39
N VAL A 143 1.43 -30.79 8.64
CA VAL A 143 0.02 -30.94 9.03
C VAL A 143 -0.53 -29.55 9.32
N LEU A 144 -1.61 -29.21 8.63
CA LEU A 144 -2.35 -27.97 8.87
C LEU A 144 -3.04 -28.06 10.22
N LYS A 145 -2.85 -27.05 11.06
CA LYS A 145 -3.52 -26.96 12.37
C LYS A 145 -4.89 -26.32 12.19
N LYS A 146 -5.67 -26.13 13.27
CA LYS A 146 -6.94 -25.38 13.19
C LYS A 146 -6.71 -23.86 13.21
N ASP A 147 -5.59 -23.44 13.79
CA ASP A 147 -5.26 -22.04 14.08
C ASP A 147 -4.21 -21.44 13.13
N ASP A 148 -3.77 -22.18 12.09
CA ASP A 148 -3.09 -21.46 10.99
C ASP A 148 -4.12 -20.48 10.38
N ARG A 149 -3.69 -19.34 9.82
CA ARG A 149 -4.63 -18.33 9.29
C ARG A 149 -5.43 -18.90 8.12
N PHE A 150 -6.57 -19.54 8.39
CA PHE A 150 -7.47 -20.10 7.40
C PHE A 150 -8.68 -19.20 7.19
N ILE A 151 -9.16 -19.19 5.95
CA ILE A 151 -10.56 -18.88 5.66
C ILE A 151 -11.40 -20.05 6.21
N ARG A 152 -12.47 -19.75 6.94
CA ARG A 152 -13.36 -20.74 7.54
C ARG A 152 -14.04 -21.59 6.43
N ASN A 153 -14.04 -22.92 6.56
CA ASN A 153 -14.78 -23.92 5.73
C ASN A 153 -14.13 -24.42 4.43
N GLU A 154 -12.82 -24.31 4.26
CA GLU A 154 -12.17 -24.76 3.03
C GLU A 154 -11.97 -26.27 2.95
N LYS A 155 -12.07 -26.79 1.73
CA LYS A 155 -11.72 -28.19 1.45
C LYS A 155 -10.28 -28.25 0.97
N VAL A 156 -9.41 -28.78 1.83
CA VAL A 156 -8.00 -29.03 1.52
C VAL A 156 -7.84 -30.45 1.00
N ALA A 157 -7.06 -30.64 -0.07
CA ALA A 157 -6.73 -31.99 -0.55
C ALA A 157 -5.79 -32.68 0.46
N ASP A 158 -6.16 -33.88 0.88
CA ASP A 158 -5.42 -34.62 1.89
C ASP A 158 -3.95 -34.86 1.48
N HIS A 159 -3.05 -34.82 2.46
CA HIS A 159 -1.59 -34.95 2.28
C HIS A 159 -0.93 -33.95 1.30
N SER A 160 -1.63 -32.92 0.83
CA SER A 160 -1.05 -31.90 -0.05
C SER A 160 -0.18 -30.88 0.70
N ALA A 161 -0.40 -30.69 2.00
CA ALA A 161 0.27 -29.65 2.73
C ALA A 161 1.80 -29.86 2.83
N ARG A 162 2.54 -28.79 2.55
CA ARG A 162 4.00 -28.71 2.65
C ARG A 162 4.42 -27.45 3.37
N THR A 163 5.51 -27.53 4.11
CA THR A 163 6.28 -26.37 4.52
C THR A 163 7.43 -26.19 3.53
N LEU A 164 7.51 -25.00 2.94
CA LEU A 164 8.58 -24.56 2.06
C LEU A 164 9.58 -23.74 2.88
N GLU A 165 10.81 -24.22 2.94
CA GLU A 165 11.95 -23.48 3.46
C GLU A 165 12.57 -22.75 2.27
N LEU A 166 12.22 -21.47 2.11
CA LEU A 166 12.60 -20.70 0.94
C LEU A 166 13.95 -20.02 1.15
N PRO A 167 14.78 -19.94 0.09
CA PRO A 167 15.95 -19.09 0.10
C PRO A 167 15.54 -17.62 0.10
N GLY A 168 16.44 -16.77 0.57
CA GLY A 168 16.15 -15.35 0.80
C GLY A 168 15.69 -14.57 -0.43
N SER A 169 15.94 -15.03 -1.65
CA SER A 169 15.71 -14.25 -2.88
C SER A 169 15.37 -15.16 -4.04
N GLY A 170 14.76 -14.62 -5.10
CA GLY A 170 14.46 -15.33 -6.34
C GLY A 170 12.96 -15.52 -6.55
N TYR A 171 12.57 -16.53 -7.30
CA TYR A 171 11.18 -16.82 -7.67
C TYR A 171 10.86 -18.27 -7.32
N LEU A 172 9.73 -18.48 -6.65
CA LEU A 172 9.13 -19.80 -6.49
C LEU A 172 8.27 -20.07 -7.71
N VAL A 173 8.54 -21.12 -8.47
CA VAL A 173 7.71 -21.55 -9.60
C VAL A 173 7.08 -22.89 -9.27
N ILE A 174 5.82 -23.04 -9.63
CA ILE A 174 5.08 -24.30 -9.52
C ILE A 174 4.66 -24.68 -10.93
N ASP A 175 5.23 -25.76 -11.44
CA ASP A 175 4.92 -26.28 -12.75
C ASP A 175 3.80 -27.33 -12.62
N VAL A 176 2.72 -27.16 -13.38
CA VAL A 176 1.61 -28.12 -13.51
C VAL A 176 1.70 -28.73 -14.89
N THR A 177 2.05 -30.02 -14.97
CA THR A 177 2.10 -30.76 -16.22
C THR A 177 0.83 -31.59 -16.39
N ASP A 178 -0.01 -31.30 -17.38
CA ASP A 178 -1.14 -32.16 -17.74
C ASP A 178 -0.61 -33.46 -18.36
N VAL A 179 -0.88 -34.58 -17.67
CA VAL A 179 -0.49 -35.94 -18.09
C VAL A 179 -1.72 -36.83 -18.34
N THR A 180 -2.88 -36.22 -18.55
CA THR A 180 -4.13 -36.93 -18.88
C THR A 180 -3.97 -37.76 -20.15
N LYS A 181 -3.17 -37.27 -21.11
CA LYS A 181 -2.77 -37.98 -22.33
C LYS A 181 -1.25 -38.12 -22.39
N LYS A 182 -0.73 -39.35 -22.46
CA LYS A 182 0.71 -39.66 -22.38
C LYS A 182 1.59 -38.89 -23.37
N ASP A 183 1.09 -38.67 -24.59
CA ASP A 183 1.87 -38.10 -25.70
C ASP A 183 1.73 -36.57 -25.84
N SER A 184 0.90 -35.93 -25.01
CA SER A 184 0.65 -34.49 -25.05
C SER A 184 0.81 -33.88 -23.66
N ARG A 185 2.04 -33.87 -23.17
CA ARG A 185 2.40 -33.19 -21.93
C ARG A 185 2.45 -31.68 -22.19
N THR A 186 1.70 -30.92 -21.39
CA THR A 186 1.74 -29.46 -21.45
C THR A 186 1.92 -28.93 -20.05
N THR A 187 2.96 -28.12 -19.85
CA THR A 187 3.16 -27.38 -18.60
C THR A 187 2.37 -26.08 -18.70
N ILE A 188 1.39 -25.92 -17.81
CA ILE A 188 0.38 -24.86 -17.93
C ILE A 188 0.64 -23.73 -16.93
N PHE A 189 1.41 -23.98 -15.89
CA PHE A 189 1.30 -23.19 -14.68
C PHE A 189 2.66 -22.69 -14.21
N THR A 190 2.72 -21.38 -13.89
CA THR A 190 3.90 -20.68 -13.35
C THR A 190 3.39 -19.75 -12.25
N TYR A 191 3.61 -20.11 -10.99
CA TYR A 191 3.35 -19.24 -9.83
C TYR A 191 4.51 -18.28 -9.65
N THR A 192 4.33 -16.96 -9.44
CA THR A 192 5.48 -16.05 -9.24
C THR A 192 5.24 -14.84 -8.36
N HIS A 193 6.05 -14.76 -7.31
CA HIS A 193 6.37 -13.52 -6.60
C HIS A 193 7.86 -13.53 -6.31
N SER A 194 8.47 -12.34 -6.25
CA SER A 194 9.83 -12.22 -5.74
C SER A 194 9.81 -12.76 -4.31
N LEU A 195 10.45 -13.90 -4.05
CA LEU A 195 10.67 -14.43 -2.72
C LEU A 195 11.66 -13.58 -1.94
N THR A 196 11.76 -12.29 -2.24
CA THR A 196 12.79 -11.43 -1.71
C THR A 196 12.16 -10.44 -0.75
N PRO A 197 12.65 -10.29 0.49
CA PRO A 197 13.61 -11.13 1.17
C PRO A 197 12.87 -12.14 2.08
N PHE A 198 12.37 -13.25 1.55
CA PHE A 198 11.65 -14.27 2.33
C PHE A 198 12.63 -15.21 3.03
N THR A 199 12.57 -15.25 4.35
CA THR A 199 13.38 -16.19 5.17
C THR A 199 12.54 -17.05 6.10
N ARG A 200 11.22 -17.04 5.92
CA ARG A 200 10.28 -17.79 6.75
C ARG A 200 9.78 -19.00 6.01
N ASP A 201 9.43 -20.00 6.81
CA ASP A 201 8.74 -21.19 6.37
C ASP A 201 7.36 -20.78 5.82
N VAL A 202 7.10 -21.07 4.55
CA VAL A 202 5.80 -20.79 3.92
C VAL A 202 5.05 -22.09 3.75
N LYS A 203 3.78 -22.12 4.16
CA LYS A 203 2.93 -23.28 3.93
C LYS A 203 2.37 -23.26 2.51
N LEU A 204 2.37 -24.39 1.84
CA LEU A 204 1.74 -24.61 0.54
C LEU A 204 0.75 -25.77 0.66
N TYR A 205 -0.43 -25.65 0.10
CA TYR A 205 -1.41 -26.74 0.04
C TYR A 205 -2.39 -26.55 -1.12
N LEU A 206 -3.13 -27.61 -1.45
CA LEU A 206 -4.16 -27.58 -2.49
C LEU A 206 -5.53 -27.39 -1.84
N VAL A 207 -6.29 -26.40 -2.32
CA VAL A 207 -7.71 -26.24 -1.99
C VAL A 207 -8.56 -26.61 -3.20
N TYR A 208 -9.79 -27.10 -2.97
CA TYR A 208 -10.65 -27.52 -4.06
C TYR A 208 -12.13 -27.21 -3.82
N ASN A 209 -12.88 -27.15 -4.93
CA ASN A 209 -14.29 -26.76 -4.95
C ASN A 209 -14.54 -25.36 -4.35
N GLN A 210 -13.54 -24.48 -4.48
CA GLN A 210 -13.72 -23.06 -4.20
C GLN A 210 -14.49 -22.44 -5.37
N GLN A 211 -15.56 -21.71 -5.06
CA GLN A 211 -16.43 -21.13 -6.09
C GLN A 211 -15.87 -19.78 -6.53
N PHE A 212 -15.55 -19.66 -7.82
CA PHE A 212 -15.11 -18.41 -8.44
C PHE A 212 -16.03 -18.10 -9.62
N GLY A 213 -16.92 -17.12 -9.43
CA GLY A 213 -17.98 -16.83 -10.39
C GLY A 213 -18.86 -18.06 -10.64
N SER A 214 -18.80 -18.59 -11.86
CA SER A 214 -19.59 -19.75 -12.31
C SER A 214 -18.82 -21.08 -12.31
N THR A 215 -17.55 -21.10 -11.91
CA THR A 215 -16.73 -22.33 -11.85
C THR A 215 -16.35 -22.70 -10.42
N TYR A 216 -15.98 -23.97 -10.27
CA TYR A 216 -15.44 -24.57 -9.06
C TYR A 216 -14.02 -25.00 -9.36
N ASP A 217 -13.06 -24.43 -8.65
CA ASP A 217 -11.66 -24.58 -9.00
C ASP A 217 -10.92 -25.49 -8.02
N VAL A 218 -9.89 -26.15 -8.53
CA VAL A 218 -8.78 -26.69 -7.74
C VAL A 218 -7.63 -25.70 -7.83
N MET A 219 -7.11 -25.26 -6.69
CA MET A 219 -6.10 -24.22 -6.63
C MET A 219 -4.91 -24.62 -5.78
N VAL A 220 -3.72 -24.16 -6.16
CA VAL A 220 -2.61 -24.07 -5.20
C VAL A 220 -2.80 -22.81 -4.37
N ARG A 221 -2.58 -22.93 -3.06
CA ARG A 221 -2.60 -21.80 -2.15
C ARG A 221 -1.28 -21.65 -1.41
N LEU A 222 -0.83 -20.40 -1.33
CA LEU A 222 0.24 -19.93 -0.46
C LEU A 222 -0.32 -18.77 0.38
N PRO A 223 -0.59 -18.98 1.69
CA PRO A 223 -1.39 -18.06 2.48
C PRO A 223 -0.67 -16.78 2.91
N GLU A 224 0.66 -16.70 2.83
CA GLU A 224 1.45 -15.68 3.55
C GLU A 224 2.41 -14.84 2.68
N LEU A 225 2.26 -14.86 1.36
CA LEU A 225 3.24 -14.22 0.48
C LEU A 225 3.07 -12.71 0.29
N TYR A 226 1.92 -12.09 0.59
CA TYR A 226 1.75 -10.66 0.21
C TYR A 226 1.06 -9.82 1.28
N GLY A 227 1.81 -9.20 2.20
CA GLY A 227 1.23 -8.25 3.16
C GLY A 227 0.02 -8.79 3.94
N GLY A 228 0.00 -10.11 4.21
CA GLY A 228 -1.13 -10.80 4.84
C GLY A 228 -2.23 -11.32 3.91
N ARG A 229 -2.13 -11.11 2.58
CA ARG A 229 -3.04 -11.65 1.56
C ARG A 229 -2.62 -13.06 1.13
N HIS A 230 -3.62 -13.91 0.92
CA HIS A 230 -3.44 -15.22 0.31
C HIS A 230 -3.20 -15.08 -1.18
N VAL A 231 -2.32 -15.91 -1.73
CA VAL A 231 -2.18 -16.06 -3.17
C VAL A 231 -2.73 -17.42 -3.55
N GLU A 232 -3.68 -17.39 -4.48
CA GLU A 232 -4.41 -18.55 -4.96
C GLU A 232 -4.31 -18.58 -6.47
N ARG A 233 -4.11 -19.78 -7.02
CA ARG A 233 -4.02 -19.93 -8.45
C ARG A 233 -4.67 -21.22 -8.93
N PRO A 234 -5.58 -21.14 -9.93
CA PRO A 234 -6.29 -22.29 -10.43
C PRO A 234 -5.36 -23.23 -11.21
N ILE A 235 -5.50 -24.52 -10.94
CA ILE A 235 -4.90 -25.65 -11.66
C ILE A 235 -5.91 -26.22 -12.66
N HIS A 236 -7.16 -26.39 -12.22
CA HIS A 236 -8.25 -26.95 -13.01
C HIS A 236 -9.57 -26.31 -12.60
N SER A 237 -10.41 -25.98 -13.58
CA SER A 237 -11.73 -25.39 -13.37
C SER A 237 -12.83 -26.35 -13.80
N MET A 238 -13.81 -26.55 -12.92
CA MET A 238 -14.95 -27.45 -13.13
C MET A 238 -16.25 -26.65 -13.15
N LYS A 239 -17.22 -27.04 -14.00
CA LYS A 239 -18.54 -26.40 -14.04
C LYS A 239 -19.40 -26.67 -12.80
N GLN A 240 -19.12 -27.77 -12.09
CA GLN A 240 -19.83 -28.21 -10.91
C GLN A 240 -18.82 -28.81 -9.92
N PRO A 241 -19.14 -28.87 -8.61
CA PRO A 241 -18.24 -29.47 -7.63
C PRO A 241 -17.84 -30.89 -8.02
N GLY A 242 -16.54 -31.15 -8.08
CA GLY A 242 -15.95 -32.44 -8.43
C GLY A 242 -15.34 -33.16 -7.24
N LYS A 243 -14.74 -34.32 -7.52
CA LYS A 243 -13.88 -35.04 -6.56
C LYS A 243 -12.42 -34.72 -6.86
N VAL A 244 -11.64 -34.53 -5.80
CA VAL A 244 -10.21 -34.28 -5.91
C VAL A 244 -9.46 -35.29 -5.06
N ARG A 245 -8.43 -35.90 -5.64
CA ARG A 245 -7.48 -36.77 -4.94
C ARG A 245 -6.07 -36.28 -5.23
N PHE A 246 -5.27 -36.14 -4.19
CA PHE A 246 -3.86 -35.85 -4.30
C PHE A 246 -3.06 -37.10 -3.90
N ILE A 247 -2.05 -37.43 -4.71
CA ILE A 247 -1.08 -38.49 -4.41
C ILE A 247 0.23 -37.77 -4.11
N PRO A 248 0.75 -37.79 -2.88
CA PRO A 248 2.02 -37.16 -2.57
C PRO A 248 3.14 -37.85 -3.36
N GLY A 249 4.10 -37.06 -3.86
CA GLY A 249 5.31 -37.63 -4.43
C GLY A 249 6.33 -38.05 -3.37
N ASP A 250 7.61 -38.10 -3.73
CA ASP A 250 8.68 -38.66 -2.88
C ASP A 250 9.21 -37.71 -1.80
N GLY A 251 8.66 -36.49 -1.73
CA GLY A 251 9.07 -35.46 -0.79
C GLY A 251 10.06 -34.44 -1.34
N THR A 252 10.56 -34.63 -2.56
CA THR A 252 11.38 -33.63 -3.26
C THR A 252 10.51 -32.56 -3.94
N PRO A 253 11.00 -31.33 -4.10
CA PRO A 253 10.27 -30.29 -4.82
C PRO A 253 9.91 -30.67 -6.26
N GLU A 254 10.81 -31.36 -6.97
CA GLU A 254 10.63 -31.85 -8.34
C GLU A 254 9.50 -32.88 -8.45
N HIS A 255 9.16 -33.52 -7.34
CA HIS A 255 8.09 -34.51 -7.24
C HIS A 255 7.14 -34.17 -6.09
N TYR A 256 6.54 -32.97 -6.14
CA TYR A 256 5.58 -32.54 -5.13
C TYR A 256 4.38 -33.50 -5.03
N GLY A 257 3.80 -33.88 -6.17
CA GLY A 257 2.84 -34.97 -6.25
C GLY A 257 1.95 -34.94 -7.49
N THR A 258 0.97 -35.84 -7.53
CA THR A 258 0.00 -35.94 -8.62
C THR A 258 -1.39 -35.54 -8.14
N LEU A 259 -1.96 -34.54 -8.79
CA LEU A 259 -3.35 -34.15 -8.62
C LEU A 259 -4.24 -34.92 -9.61
N ILE A 260 -5.34 -35.47 -9.11
CA ILE A 260 -6.38 -36.11 -9.91
C ILE A 260 -7.69 -35.39 -9.64
N ALA A 261 -8.23 -34.73 -10.66
CA ALA A 261 -9.52 -34.08 -10.62
C ALA A 261 -10.54 -34.91 -11.42
N THR A 262 -11.62 -35.31 -10.77
CA THR A 262 -12.73 -36.06 -11.39
C THR A 262 -13.95 -35.15 -11.45
N GLU A 263 -14.34 -34.79 -12.67
CA GLU A 263 -15.57 -34.03 -12.92
C GLU A 263 -16.81 -34.89 -12.64
N LYS A 264 -17.96 -34.22 -12.45
CA LYS A 264 -19.23 -34.91 -12.18
C LYS A 264 -19.66 -35.89 -13.29
N ASN A 265 -19.25 -35.64 -14.53
CA ASN A 265 -19.49 -36.53 -15.68
C ASN A 265 -18.60 -37.79 -15.68
N GLY A 266 -17.71 -37.94 -14.69
CA GLY A 266 -16.78 -39.07 -14.57
C GLY A 266 -15.46 -38.89 -15.33
N ARG A 267 -15.27 -37.77 -16.04
CA ARG A 267 -14.01 -37.46 -16.73
C ARG A 267 -12.92 -37.16 -15.71
N GLU A 268 -11.79 -37.84 -15.84
CA GLU A 268 -10.61 -37.63 -15.00
C GLU A 268 -9.54 -36.82 -15.72
N PHE A 269 -8.93 -35.90 -14.98
CA PHE A 269 -7.77 -35.12 -15.38
C PHE A 269 -6.64 -35.39 -14.39
N ARG A 270 -5.42 -35.53 -14.92
CA ARG A 270 -4.23 -35.87 -14.13
C ARG A 270 -3.15 -34.83 -14.35
N TYR A 271 -2.64 -34.28 -13.25
CA TYR A 271 -1.61 -33.26 -13.27
C TYR A 271 -0.43 -33.67 -12.38
N GLU A 272 0.77 -33.71 -12.96
CA GLU A 272 2.02 -33.83 -12.22
C GLU A 272 2.46 -32.43 -11.78
N LEU A 273 2.70 -32.26 -10.49
CA LEU A 273 3.10 -30.98 -9.89
C LEU A 273 4.57 -31.04 -9.47
N SER A 274 5.34 -30.05 -9.88
CA SER A 274 6.70 -29.80 -9.39
C SER A 274 6.85 -28.37 -8.91
N ILE A 275 7.77 -28.16 -7.99
CA ILE A 275 8.10 -26.87 -7.41
C ILE A 275 9.58 -26.64 -7.61
N ARG A 276 9.96 -25.47 -8.12
CA ARG A 276 11.36 -25.09 -8.29
C ARG A 276 11.59 -23.67 -7.83
N HIS A 277 12.82 -23.41 -7.44
CA HIS A 277 13.31 -22.07 -7.13
C HIS A 277 14.27 -21.62 -8.23
N THR A 278 14.15 -20.37 -8.66
CA THR A 278 15.03 -19.78 -9.67
C THR A 278 15.41 -18.35 -9.31
N MET A 279 16.65 -17.96 -9.57
CA MET A 279 17.11 -16.58 -9.41
C MET A 279 16.75 -15.71 -10.63
N GLU A 280 16.63 -16.33 -11.80
CA GLU A 280 16.22 -15.66 -13.02
C GLU A 280 14.70 -15.58 -13.09
N ARG A 281 14.19 -14.42 -13.50
CA ARG A 281 12.76 -14.21 -13.75
C ARG A 281 12.31 -15.18 -14.86
N PRO A 282 11.34 -16.08 -14.60
CA PRO A 282 10.81 -16.96 -15.63
C PRO A 282 10.24 -16.16 -16.82
N PRO A 283 10.50 -16.56 -18.08
CA PRO A 283 10.04 -15.84 -19.26
C PRO A 283 8.51 -15.79 -19.39
N GLU A 284 7.80 -16.76 -18.80
CA GLU A 284 6.34 -16.80 -18.71
C GLU A 284 5.77 -15.67 -17.82
N LEU A 285 6.65 -14.93 -17.14
CA LEU A 285 6.32 -13.76 -16.32
C LEU A 285 6.69 -12.44 -16.93
N GLN A 286 6.81 -12.33 -18.25
CA GLN A 286 6.85 -10.99 -18.82
C GLN A 286 5.65 -10.22 -18.26
N GLU A 287 5.93 -9.13 -17.54
CA GLU A 287 4.84 -8.25 -17.08
C GLU A 287 4.07 -7.87 -18.34
N PRO A 288 2.74 -7.74 -18.27
CA PRO A 288 2.03 -7.01 -19.29
C PRO A 288 2.84 -5.74 -19.57
N GLU A 289 3.14 -5.45 -20.84
CA GLU A 289 3.74 -4.16 -21.19
C GLU A 289 2.89 -3.09 -20.51
N GLN A 290 3.54 -2.22 -19.73
CA GLN A 290 2.85 -1.17 -18.99
C GLN A 290 1.91 -0.47 -19.94
N THR A 291 0.60 -0.58 -19.68
CA THR A 291 -0.34 0.24 -20.42
C THR A 291 -0.17 1.68 -19.92
N ALA A 292 -0.43 2.66 -20.77
CA ALA A 292 -0.41 4.05 -20.33
C ALA A 292 -1.33 4.28 -19.11
N ASP A 293 -2.38 3.46 -18.96
CA ASP A 293 -3.36 3.53 -17.87
C ASP A 293 -2.79 3.05 -16.52
N ASP A 294 -1.89 2.06 -16.50
CA ASP A 294 -1.24 1.57 -15.26
C ASP A 294 -0.28 2.63 -14.66
N VAL A 295 0.33 3.46 -15.52
CA VAL A 295 1.20 4.58 -15.12
C VAL A 295 0.40 5.78 -14.62
N VAL A 296 -0.87 5.91 -15.04
CA VAL A 296 -1.76 7.00 -14.64
C VAL A 296 -2.23 6.83 -13.19
N ALA A 297 -2.49 5.59 -12.73
CA ALA A 297 -2.93 5.31 -11.35
C ALA A 297 -1.94 5.83 -10.28
N ASP A 298 -0.63 5.61 -10.49
CA ASP A 298 0.43 6.07 -9.58
C ASP A 298 0.61 7.60 -9.54
N ASN A 299 0.05 8.33 -10.52
CA ASN A 299 0.14 9.78 -10.67
C ASN A 299 -1.22 10.48 -10.54
N LEU A 300 -2.24 9.82 -9.97
CA LEU A 300 -3.55 10.44 -9.77
C LEU A 300 -3.44 11.64 -8.83
N GLU A 301 -3.68 12.82 -9.40
CA GLU A 301 -3.95 14.02 -8.64
C GLU A 301 -5.38 13.97 -8.14
N VAL A 302 -5.55 13.90 -6.81
CA VAL A 302 -6.86 13.90 -6.18
C VAL A 302 -6.95 15.08 -5.23
N THR A 303 -8.00 15.88 -5.39
CA THR A 303 -8.32 16.96 -4.45
C THR A 303 -9.73 16.74 -3.93
N LEU A 304 -9.87 16.72 -2.61
CA LEU A 304 -11.17 16.53 -1.99
C LEU A 304 -11.32 17.31 -0.68
N PHE A 305 -12.56 17.73 -0.42
CA PHE A 305 -12.98 18.19 0.90
C PHE A 305 -13.60 17.05 1.68
N HIS A 306 -13.41 17.05 3.00
CA HIS A 306 -14.00 16.04 3.87
C HIS A 306 -14.34 16.58 5.25
N GLN A 307 -15.39 16.04 5.86
CA GLN A 307 -15.92 16.51 7.14
C GLN A 307 -15.19 15.91 8.37
N GLU A 308 -14.51 14.79 8.19
CA GLU A 308 -13.86 13.99 9.23
C GLU A 308 -12.53 13.45 8.70
N GLN A 309 -11.53 13.29 9.56
CA GLN A 309 -10.27 12.66 9.14
C GLN A 309 -10.51 11.25 8.58
N PHE A 310 -9.66 10.83 7.65
CA PHE A 310 -9.74 9.49 7.06
C PHE A 310 -9.72 8.42 8.15
N GLN A 311 -10.65 7.48 8.04
CA GLN A 311 -10.71 6.34 8.95
C GLN A 311 -9.55 5.41 8.62
N HIS A 312 -8.93 4.85 9.65
CA HIS A 312 -7.78 3.97 9.52
C HIS A 312 -8.13 2.54 9.91
N ILE A 313 -7.70 1.57 9.09
CA ILE A 313 -7.88 0.14 9.35
C ILE A 313 -7.05 -0.25 10.58
N ARG A 314 -7.66 -1.06 11.45
CA ARG A 314 -6.99 -1.70 12.58
C ARG A 314 -6.71 -3.16 12.27
N PHE A 315 -5.44 -3.48 12.06
CA PHE A 315 -5.02 -4.79 11.58
C PHE A 315 -5.10 -5.90 12.66
N GLU A 316 -5.23 -5.53 13.93
CA GLU A 316 -5.42 -6.44 15.07
C GLU A 316 -6.85 -6.98 15.20
N GLU A 317 -7.84 -6.36 14.54
CA GLU A 317 -9.25 -6.71 14.69
C GLU A 317 -9.65 -7.73 13.60
N ASP A 318 -10.32 -8.82 13.98
CA ASP A 318 -10.69 -9.94 13.06
C ASP A 318 -11.64 -9.51 11.92
N ASP A 319 -12.30 -8.35 12.06
CA ASP A 319 -13.10 -7.71 11.01
C ASP A 319 -12.19 -6.86 10.10
N PHE A 320 -11.37 -7.53 9.28
CA PHE A 320 -10.72 -6.89 8.12
C PHE A 320 -11.74 -6.33 7.11
N THR A 321 -13.00 -6.72 7.24
CA THR A 321 -14.14 -6.14 6.55
C THR A 321 -14.66 -4.96 7.36
N SER A 322 -14.02 -3.80 7.25
CA SER A 322 -14.77 -2.56 7.51
C SER A 322 -15.80 -2.41 6.39
N GLU A 323 -16.90 -3.17 6.46
CA GLU A 323 -18.08 -3.05 5.58
C GLU A 323 -18.75 -1.69 5.71
N LYS A 324 -18.28 -0.83 6.63
CA LYS A 324 -18.53 0.61 6.56
C LYS A 324 -17.77 1.17 5.35
N GLY A 325 -18.37 0.95 4.18
CA GLY A 325 -18.02 1.62 2.95
C GLY A 325 -17.99 3.13 3.12
N PHE A 326 -17.39 3.78 2.14
CA PHE A 326 -17.17 5.21 2.16
C PHE A 326 -18.47 6.01 2.34
N ASP A 327 -18.46 6.94 3.29
CA ASP A 327 -19.54 7.91 3.45
C ASP A 327 -19.34 9.03 2.41
N TRP A 328 -19.76 8.75 1.16
CA TRP A 328 -19.64 9.70 0.04
C TRP A 328 -20.33 11.03 0.35
N ASP A 329 -21.33 11.02 1.22
CA ASP A 329 -22.07 12.20 1.66
C ASP A 329 -21.22 13.13 2.55
N LYS A 330 -20.10 12.63 3.09
CA LYS A 330 -19.13 13.39 3.88
C LYS A 330 -17.89 13.83 3.11
N MET A 331 -17.84 13.64 1.79
CA MET A 331 -16.74 14.12 0.96
C MET A 331 -17.20 14.86 -0.31
N ILE A 332 -16.39 15.82 -0.78
CA ILE A 332 -16.56 16.48 -2.08
C ILE A 332 -15.29 16.26 -2.88
N MET A 333 -15.37 15.50 -3.97
CA MET A 333 -14.24 15.35 -4.89
C MET A 333 -14.27 16.47 -5.93
N MET A 334 -13.13 17.12 -6.14
CA MET A 334 -12.99 18.17 -7.15
C MET A 334 -12.51 17.58 -8.47
N THR A 335 -12.94 18.18 -9.58
CA THR A 335 -12.36 17.88 -10.89
C THR A 335 -10.90 18.35 -10.95
N SER A 336 -10.10 17.76 -11.86
CA SER A 336 -8.70 18.17 -12.07
C SER A 336 -8.56 19.66 -12.40
N ASP A 337 -9.48 20.20 -13.21
CA ASP A 337 -9.51 21.62 -13.56
C ASP A 337 -9.76 22.53 -12.35
N GLU A 338 -10.73 22.19 -11.50
CA GLU A 338 -11.03 22.96 -10.29
C GLU A 338 -9.88 22.86 -9.28
N SER A 339 -9.30 21.66 -9.13
CA SER A 339 -8.10 21.42 -8.33
C SER A 339 -6.95 22.33 -8.77
N GLY A 340 -6.63 22.34 -10.06
CA GLY A 340 -5.55 23.16 -10.61
C GLY A 340 -5.79 24.67 -10.44
N LYS A 341 -7.03 25.13 -10.62
CA LYS A 341 -7.42 26.54 -10.35
C LYS A 341 -7.27 26.89 -8.87
N LEU A 342 -7.70 26.00 -7.97
CA LEU A 342 -7.60 26.22 -6.53
C LEU A 342 -6.14 26.25 -6.05
N GLN A 343 -5.30 25.33 -6.53
CA GLN A 343 -3.86 25.34 -6.21
C GLN A 343 -3.19 26.64 -6.65
N LYS A 344 -3.52 27.16 -7.84
CA LYS A 344 -3.03 28.47 -8.32
C LYS A 344 -3.51 29.61 -7.42
N ALA A 345 -4.79 29.62 -7.06
CA ALA A 345 -5.37 30.64 -6.20
C ALA A 345 -4.75 30.65 -4.79
N ILE A 346 -4.40 29.48 -4.24
CA ILE A 346 -3.70 29.35 -2.96
C ILE A 346 -2.30 29.96 -3.06
N LYS A 347 -1.55 29.69 -4.13
CA LYS A 347 -0.19 30.26 -4.34
C LYS A 347 -0.18 31.79 -4.41
N THR A 348 -1.25 32.40 -4.93
CA THR A 348 -1.38 33.86 -5.03
C THR A 348 -2.12 34.48 -3.83
N SER A 349 -2.38 33.71 -2.78
CA SER A 349 -3.04 34.19 -1.57
C SER A 349 -2.03 34.71 -0.56
N GLU A 350 -2.52 35.35 0.49
CA GLU A 350 -1.66 35.97 1.51
C GLU A 350 -1.62 35.11 2.77
N GLN A 351 -0.44 35.04 3.40
CA GLN A 351 -0.33 34.49 4.73
C GLN A 351 -1.03 35.41 5.74
N SER A 352 -1.89 34.86 6.58
CA SER A 352 -2.54 35.60 7.65
C SER A 352 -2.90 34.69 8.82
N ASP A 353 -3.20 35.27 9.97
CA ASP A 353 -3.83 34.54 11.07
C ASP A 353 -5.21 34.02 10.65
N VAL A 354 -5.58 32.85 11.15
CA VAL A 354 -6.92 32.26 10.95
C VAL A 354 -7.96 33.16 11.60
N ARG A 355 -9.07 33.39 10.90
CA ARG A 355 -10.29 34.00 11.46
C ARG A 355 -11.51 33.15 11.13
N GLY A 356 -12.59 33.41 11.86
CA GLY A 356 -13.87 32.73 11.66
C GLY A 356 -13.97 31.38 12.37
N LYS A 357 -14.99 30.62 11.99
CA LYS A 357 -15.28 29.29 12.57
C LYS A 357 -14.83 28.20 11.61
N ARG A 358 -14.44 27.05 12.14
CA ARG A 358 -14.14 25.86 11.32
C ARG A 358 -15.34 25.51 10.45
N ALA A 359 -15.11 25.22 9.17
CA ALA A 359 -16.16 24.85 8.21
C ALA A 359 -16.80 23.49 8.53
N LYS A 360 -17.99 23.21 7.99
CA LYS A 360 -18.61 21.87 7.99
C LYS A 360 -17.71 20.88 7.24
N TRP A 361 -17.27 21.28 6.04
CA TRP A 361 -16.21 20.65 5.25
C TRP A 361 -14.85 21.00 5.86
N LYS A 362 -14.49 20.30 6.94
CA LYS A 362 -13.41 20.66 7.87
C LYS A 362 -12.01 20.62 7.25
N TYR A 363 -11.80 19.79 6.24
CA TYR A 363 -10.49 19.50 5.69
C TYR A 363 -10.49 19.61 4.17
N LEU A 364 -9.38 20.10 3.62
CA LEU A 364 -9.05 20.09 2.21
C LEU A 364 -7.77 19.29 2.03
N THR A 365 -7.84 18.15 1.33
CA THR A 365 -6.68 17.30 1.05
C THR A 365 -6.36 17.35 -0.43
N PHE A 366 -5.11 17.67 -0.74
CA PHE A 366 -4.50 17.47 -2.04
C PHE A 366 -3.61 16.23 -1.99
N ARG A 367 -3.67 15.39 -3.01
CA ARG A 367 -2.84 14.21 -3.22
C ARG A 367 -2.14 14.33 -4.57
N GLU A 368 -0.86 13.98 -4.59
CA GLU A 368 -0.05 13.82 -5.80
C GLU A 368 0.71 12.49 -5.66
N GLY A 369 0.20 11.45 -6.33
CA GLY A 369 0.73 10.09 -6.23
C GLY A 369 0.73 9.58 -4.79
N THR A 370 1.89 9.32 -4.21
CA THR A 370 1.99 8.95 -2.80
C THR A 370 1.95 10.13 -1.85
N LYS A 371 2.32 11.36 -2.26
CA LYS A 371 2.42 12.50 -1.34
C LYS A 371 1.10 13.25 -1.24
N GLY A 372 1.01 14.13 -0.25
CA GLY A 372 -0.11 15.05 -0.17
C GLY A 372 0.14 16.27 0.71
N GLN A 373 -0.88 17.11 0.78
CA GLN A 373 -0.95 18.25 1.66
C GLN A 373 -2.41 18.43 2.13
N GLN A 374 -2.59 18.61 3.44
CA GLN A 374 -3.91 18.78 4.04
C GLN A 374 -3.99 20.13 4.75
N TYR A 375 -5.11 20.83 4.54
CA TYR A 375 -5.46 22.06 5.23
C TYR A 375 -6.73 21.86 6.06
N GLU A 376 -6.82 22.56 7.19
CA GLU A 376 -8.08 22.81 7.88
C GLU A 376 -8.76 24.05 7.30
N VAL A 377 -10.08 23.98 7.07
CA VAL A 377 -10.85 25.05 6.43
C VAL A 377 -11.64 25.84 7.47
N TYR A 378 -11.56 27.17 7.40
CA TYR A 378 -12.27 28.10 8.28
C TYR A 378 -13.03 29.15 7.45
N LEU A 379 -14.22 29.50 7.91
CA LEU A 379 -15.12 30.46 7.28
C LEU A 379 -15.38 31.65 8.22
N ASP A 380 -15.04 32.84 7.78
CA ASP A 380 -15.35 34.11 8.43
C ASP A 380 -16.55 34.76 7.74
N LYS A 381 -17.76 34.47 8.25
CA LYS A 381 -19.01 35.04 7.72
C LYS A 381 -19.12 36.51 8.11
N ARG A 382 -19.15 37.40 7.11
CA ARG A 382 -19.43 38.83 7.25
C ARG A 382 -20.77 39.18 6.61
N VAL A 383 -21.25 40.38 6.89
CA VAL A 383 -22.59 40.88 6.49
C VAL A 383 -22.90 40.68 4.99
N LYS A 384 -21.91 40.78 4.11
CA LYS A 384 -22.09 40.66 2.64
C LYS A 384 -21.17 39.66 1.95
N LYS A 385 -20.28 39.00 2.69
CA LYS A 385 -19.26 38.10 2.13
C LYS A 385 -18.80 37.09 3.16
N THR A 386 -18.35 35.93 2.70
CA THR A 386 -17.67 34.95 3.54
C THR A 386 -16.22 34.88 3.11
N ASP A 387 -15.29 35.15 4.01
CA ASP A 387 -13.86 34.96 3.73
C ASP A 387 -13.48 33.51 4.09
N VAL A 388 -12.55 32.91 3.33
CA VAL A 388 -12.09 31.52 3.53
C VAL A 388 -10.64 31.54 3.98
N TYR A 389 -10.34 30.81 5.05
CA TYR A 389 -8.99 30.64 5.57
C TYR A 389 -8.59 29.16 5.53
N LEU A 390 -7.36 28.88 5.13
CA LEU A 390 -6.78 27.55 5.10
C LEU A 390 -5.60 27.49 6.07
N LYS A 391 -5.66 26.60 7.06
CA LYS A 391 -4.57 26.36 8.01
C LYS A 391 -3.85 25.05 7.67
N ASP A 392 -2.55 25.11 7.44
CA ASP A 392 -1.68 23.95 7.34
C ASP A 392 -1.21 23.56 8.75
N PRO A 393 -1.74 22.48 9.36
CA PRO A 393 -1.42 22.12 10.73
C PRO A 393 0.03 21.62 10.89
N LYS A 394 0.68 21.17 9.81
CA LYS A 394 2.05 20.63 9.88
C LYS A 394 3.10 21.74 9.85
N ARG A 395 2.83 22.82 9.12
CA ARG A 395 3.73 23.98 9.01
C ARG A 395 3.37 25.11 9.98
N ASP A 396 2.21 25.01 10.64
CA ASP A 396 1.61 26.08 11.45
C ASP A 396 1.53 27.42 10.69
N VAL A 397 1.13 27.32 9.41
CA VAL A 397 0.92 28.48 8.54
C VAL A 397 -0.54 28.54 8.14
N SER A 398 -1.08 29.75 8.10
CA SER A 398 -2.46 30.01 7.71
C SER A 398 -2.53 31.00 6.57
N ILE A 399 -3.49 30.81 5.68
CA ILE A 399 -3.62 31.53 4.41
C ILE A 399 -5.03 32.12 4.35
N HIS A 400 -5.11 33.43 4.10
CA HIS A 400 -6.36 34.06 3.71
C HIS A 400 -6.54 33.91 2.20
N LEU A 401 -7.51 33.09 1.81
CA LEU A 401 -7.69 32.72 0.42
C LEU A 401 -8.16 33.93 -0.40
N SER A 402 -7.54 34.12 -1.57
CA SER A 402 -7.95 35.14 -2.53
C SER A 402 -9.42 35.00 -2.95
N ALA A 403 -10.03 36.08 -3.46
CA ALA A 403 -11.40 36.04 -3.97
C ALA A 403 -11.60 34.93 -5.02
N THR A 404 -10.63 34.76 -5.92
CA THR A 404 -10.63 33.67 -6.90
C THR A 404 -10.71 32.29 -6.26
N GLY A 405 -9.94 32.03 -5.20
CA GLY A 405 -9.99 30.74 -4.50
C GLY A 405 -11.28 30.56 -3.72
N ARG A 406 -11.77 31.62 -3.06
CA ARG A 406 -13.07 31.62 -2.37
C ARG A 406 -14.20 31.25 -3.33
N ASP A 407 -14.21 31.84 -4.52
CA ASP A 407 -15.27 31.67 -5.51
C ASP A 407 -15.24 30.28 -6.18
N ILE A 408 -14.19 29.49 -5.95
CA ILE A 408 -14.15 28.05 -6.27
C ILE A 408 -14.78 27.23 -5.13
N ILE A 409 -14.46 27.55 -3.87
CA ILE A 409 -14.85 26.73 -2.71
C ILE A 409 -16.31 26.93 -2.30
N LEU A 410 -16.78 28.18 -2.18
CA LEU A 410 -18.10 28.46 -1.60
C LEU A 410 -19.25 27.85 -2.43
N PRO A 411 -19.26 27.92 -3.78
CA PRO A 411 -20.30 27.28 -4.57
C PRO A 411 -20.35 25.76 -4.39
N LEU A 412 -19.19 25.11 -4.25
CA LEU A 412 -19.12 23.67 -3.97
C LEU A 412 -19.76 23.37 -2.61
N PHE A 413 -19.48 24.16 -1.58
CA PHE A 413 -20.10 23.94 -0.27
C PHE A 413 -21.62 24.14 -0.31
N GLU A 414 -22.11 25.17 -1.01
CA GLU A 414 -23.54 25.41 -1.16
C GLU A 414 -24.26 24.30 -1.93
N GLN A 415 -23.61 23.65 -2.89
CA GLN A 415 -24.19 22.55 -3.65
C GLN A 415 -24.40 21.30 -2.77
N TYR A 416 -23.44 21.00 -1.88
CA TYR A 416 -23.45 19.79 -1.04
C TYR A 416 -24.02 20.01 0.37
N GLU A 417 -24.43 21.24 0.70
CA GLU A 417 -25.13 21.58 1.96
C GLU A 417 -26.66 21.75 1.79
N LYS A 418 -27.16 21.70 0.55
CA LYS A 418 -28.60 21.60 0.23
C LYS A 418 -29.07 20.16 0.34
#